data_AF-A0A3M1AJ84-F1
#
_entry.id   AF-A0A3M1AJ84-F1
#
_cell.length_a   1.000
_cell.length_b   1.000
_cell.length_c   1.000
_cell.angle_alpha   90.00
_cell.angle_beta   90.00
_cell.angle_gamma   90.00
#
_symmetry.space_group_name_H-M   'P 1'
#
loop_
_entity.id
_entity.type
_entity.pdbx_description
1 polymer ?
#
loop_
_entity_poly.entity_id
_entity_poly.type
_entity_poly.pdbx_seq_one_letter_code
_entity_poly.pdbx_strand_id
1 'polypeptide(L)'
;MTPKLFLVALIGSACLTFSPLLAQQQHPRLSKPLIDDDTKYTNIGNILLTITNFGTLGHGFTIAGQPSCEYPKGSGIEHLFDGGLWVGGIKAGEKLVSTAAVDASSVVNVLQGFE
;
A
#
# COMPACT_ATOMS: atom_id res chain seq x y z
N MET A 1 56.99 12.31 -35.21
CA MET A 1 55.61 12.00 -34.77
C MET A 1 54.73 13.21 -35.05
N THR A 2 53.78 13.06 -35.96
CA THR A 2 52.93 14.14 -36.49
C THR A 2 51.62 14.24 -35.70
N PRO A 3 51.07 15.45 -35.47
CA PRO A 3 49.92 15.69 -34.59
C PRO A 3 48.60 15.06 -35.09
N LYS A 4 48.58 14.45 -36.28
CA LYS A 4 47.40 13.81 -36.85
C LYS A 4 47.07 12.44 -36.23
N LEU A 5 48.04 11.79 -35.57
CA LEU A 5 47.81 10.49 -34.91
C LEU A 5 47.08 10.62 -33.55
N PHE A 6 47.19 11.77 -32.89
CA PHE A 6 46.54 12.02 -31.59
C PHE A 6 45.03 12.25 -31.70
N LEU A 7 44.56 12.81 -32.82
CA LEU A 7 43.14 13.13 -33.00
C LEU A 7 42.27 11.87 -33.20
N VAL A 8 42.82 10.84 -33.83
CA VAL A 8 42.10 9.57 -34.07
C VAL A 8 41.98 8.75 -32.77
N ALA A 9 42.98 8.83 -31.88
CA ALA A 9 42.96 8.16 -30.58
C ALA A 9 41.94 8.77 -29.60
N LEU A 10 41.64 10.07 -29.71
CA LEU A 10 40.73 10.77 -28.82
C LEU A 10 39.24 10.50 -29.14
N ILE A 11 38.92 10.26 -30.41
CA ILE A 11 37.54 9.95 -30.84
C ILE A 11 37.18 8.48 -30.53
N GLY A 12 38.15 7.57 -30.58
CA GLY A 12 37.96 6.17 -30.19
C GLY A 12 37.80 5.93 -28.68
N SER A 13 38.36 6.82 -27.85
CA SER A 13 38.28 6.71 -26.38
C SER A 13 36.99 7.31 -25.80
N ALA A 14 36.38 8.28 -26.49
CA ALA A 14 35.09 8.86 -26.08
C ALA A 14 33.89 7.92 -26.32
N CYS A 15 34.06 6.85 -27.10
CA CYS A 15 32.99 5.90 -27.41
C CYS A 15 32.91 4.72 -26.42
N LEU A 16 33.82 4.64 -25.44
CA LEU A 16 33.84 3.59 -24.40
C LEU A 16 33.39 4.09 -23.01
N THR A 17 33.10 5.38 -22.83
CA THR A 17 32.70 5.94 -21.53
C THR A 17 31.19 6.14 -21.36
N PHE A 18 30.39 5.82 -22.38
CA PHE A 18 28.93 5.80 -22.28
C PHE A 18 28.41 4.36 -22.25
N SER A 19 28.90 3.56 -21.29
CA SER A 19 28.07 2.47 -20.80
C SER A 19 26.93 3.13 -20.03
N PRO A 20 25.64 3.00 -20.41
CA PRO A 20 24.61 3.25 -19.44
C PRO A 20 24.74 2.14 -18.41
N LEU A 21 25.49 2.38 -17.34
CA LEU A 21 25.31 1.69 -16.06
C LEU A 21 23.99 2.19 -15.45
N LEU A 22 22.91 2.03 -16.21
CA LEU A 22 21.58 1.81 -15.67
C LEU A 22 21.45 0.30 -15.62
N ALA A 23 22.25 -0.32 -14.74
CA ALA A 23 21.93 -1.66 -14.27
C ALA A 23 20.54 -1.55 -13.63
N GLN A 24 19.56 -1.99 -14.40
CA GLN A 24 18.15 -2.00 -14.05
C GLN A 24 17.99 -2.69 -12.69
N GLN A 25 17.68 -1.94 -11.63
CA GLN A 25 17.26 -2.53 -10.36
C GLN A 25 15.91 -3.21 -10.57
N GLN A 26 15.93 -4.45 -11.05
CA GLN A 26 14.76 -5.32 -11.03
C GLN A 26 14.53 -5.75 -9.58
N HIS A 27 13.66 -5.03 -8.88
CA HIS A 27 13.13 -5.50 -7.62
C HIS A 27 12.51 -6.89 -7.83
N PRO A 28 12.76 -7.88 -6.96
CA PRO A 28 12.05 -9.15 -7.00
C PRO A 28 10.55 -8.84 -6.99
N ARG A 29 9.87 -9.08 -8.11
CA ARG A 29 8.42 -8.94 -8.15
C ARG A 29 7.87 -9.97 -7.19
N LEU A 30 6.93 -9.55 -6.33
CA LEU A 30 6.07 -10.48 -5.62
C LEU A 30 5.49 -11.41 -6.68
N SER A 31 6.02 -12.62 -6.75
CA SER A 31 5.49 -13.68 -7.60
C SER A 31 4.28 -14.21 -6.85
N LYS A 32 3.22 -13.40 -6.79
CA LYS A 32 1.89 -13.92 -6.48
C LYS A 32 1.64 -14.93 -7.59
N PRO A 33 1.69 -16.24 -7.32
CA PRO A 33 1.18 -17.17 -8.31
C PRO A 33 -0.23 -16.67 -8.60
N LEU A 34 -0.58 -16.54 -9.88
CA LEU A 34 -1.92 -16.13 -10.32
C LEU A 34 -2.87 -17.31 -10.09
N ILE A 35 -2.86 -17.84 -8.86
CA ILE A 35 -3.74 -18.88 -8.38
C ILE A 35 -5.00 -18.15 -7.96
N ASP A 36 -6.03 -18.40 -8.74
CA ASP A 36 -7.39 -18.00 -8.47
C ASP A 36 -7.98 -19.06 -7.53
N ASP A 37 -8.05 -18.76 -6.23
CA ASP A 37 -8.68 -19.60 -5.20
C ASP A 37 -9.82 -18.82 -4.54
N ASP A 38 -11.01 -19.03 -5.07
CA ASP A 38 -12.29 -18.42 -4.67
C ASP A 38 -13.26 -19.44 -4.07
N THR A 39 -12.76 -20.63 -3.72
CA THR A 39 -13.53 -21.72 -3.10
C THR A 39 -14.08 -21.39 -1.70
N LYS A 40 -13.87 -20.15 -1.25
CA LYS A 40 -14.03 -19.70 0.13
C LYS A 40 -14.87 -18.43 0.13
N TYR A 41 -16.08 -18.53 0.69
CA TYR A 41 -17.04 -17.44 0.76
C TYR A 41 -17.92 -17.57 2.01
N THR A 42 -18.61 -16.48 2.36
CA THR A 42 -19.68 -16.43 3.37
C THR A 42 -21.04 -16.53 2.67
N ASN A 43 -21.96 -17.39 3.12
CA ASN A 43 -23.18 -17.71 2.34
C ASN A 43 -24.52 -17.32 2.99
N ILE A 44 -24.49 -16.76 4.19
CA ILE A 44 -25.60 -16.01 4.81
C ILE A 44 -24.97 -14.86 5.60
N GLY A 45 -25.51 -13.66 5.40
CA GLY A 45 -25.00 -12.44 6.00
C GLY A 45 -25.76 -12.10 7.27
N ASN A 46 -25.17 -12.45 8.41
CA ASN A 46 -25.66 -12.08 9.73
C ASN A 46 -24.72 -11.04 10.39
N ILE A 47 -23.75 -10.52 9.63
CA ILE A 47 -22.78 -9.50 10.03
C ILE A 47 -23.22 -8.16 9.44
N LEU A 48 -23.33 -7.11 10.26
CA LEU A 48 -23.52 -5.73 9.84
C LEU A 48 -22.23 -4.94 10.09
N LEU A 49 -21.42 -4.76 9.06
CA LEU A 49 -20.15 -4.04 9.15
C LEU A 49 -20.29 -2.64 8.54
N THR A 50 -19.89 -1.61 9.29
CA THR A 50 -19.69 -0.26 8.75
C THR A 50 -18.34 -0.16 8.06
N ILE A 51 -18.32 0.45 6.88
CA ILE A 51 -17.08 0.76 6.14
C ILE A 51 -17.14 2.24 5.77
N THR A 52 -16.09 2.99 6.06
CA THR A 52 -16.02 4.43 5.78
C THR A 52 -15.23 4.72 4.50
N ASN A 53 -15.40 5.93 3.96
CA ASN A 53 -14.63 6.41 2.81
C ASN A 53 -13.16 6.76 3.15
N PHE A 54 -12.81 6.77 4.44
CA PHE A 54 -11.42 6.88 4.89
C PHE A 54 -10.71 5.52 4.88
N GLY A 55 -11.42 4.43 4.56
CA GLY A 55 -10.86 3.08 4.57
C GLY A 55 -10.89 2.43 5.95
N THR A 56 -11.69 2.97 6.87
CA THR A 56 -11.91 2.32 8.17
C THR A 56 -13.05 1.29 8.09
N LEU A 57 -12.92 0.24 8.89
CA LEU A 57 -13.85 -0.83 9.13
C LEU A 57 -14.34 -0.67 10.57
N GLY A 58 -15.63 -0.42 10.75
CA GLY A 58 -16.20 0.07 12.00
C GLY A 58 -16.19 1.60 12.08
N HIS A 59 -16.70 2.13 13.19
CA HIS A 59 -16.85 3.58 13.39
C HIS A 59 -16.57 4.03 14.84
N GLY A 60 -15.87 3.23 15.63
CA GLY A 60 -15.48 3.57 17.00
C GLY A 60 -16.66 3.90 17.93
N PHE A 61 -17.84 3.36 17.64
CA PHE A 61 -19.10 3.68 18.33
C PHE A 61 -19.50 5.17 18.33
N THR A 62 -18.95 5.96 17.40
CA THR A 62 -19.23 7.40 17.27
C THR A 62 -20.59 7.73 16.65
N ILE A 63 -21.23 6.76 15.98
CA ILE A 63 -22.52 6.92 15.29
C ILE A 63 -23.57 6.07 16.01
N ALA A 64 -24.56 6.73 16.61
CA ALA A 64 -25.62 6.03 17.35
C ALA A 64 -26.61 5.34 16.38
N GLY A 65 -27.01 4.12 16.71
CA GLY A 65 -27.99 3.35 15.92
C GLY A 65 -27.45 2.77 14.60
N GLN A 66 -26.16 2.97 14.32
CA GLN A 66 -25.46 2.31 13.24
C GLN A 66 -24.57 1.21 13.84
N PRO A 67 -24.56 0.00 13.25
CA PRO A 67 -23.69 -1.07 13.71
C PRO A 67 -22.24 -0.85 13.26
N SER A 68 -21.28 -1.11 14.13
CA SER A 68 -19.87 -1.02 13.78
C SER A 68 -19.39 -2.30 13.08
N CYS A 69 -19.62 -3.46 13.70
CA CYS A 69 -19.55 -4.79 13.11
C CYS A 69 -20.47 -5.71 13.94
N GLU A 70 -21.77 -5.57 13.76
CA GLU A 70 -22.75 -6.29 14.57
C GLU A 70 -22.95 -7.72 14.06
N TYR A 71 -22.91 -8.69 14.96
CA TYR A 71 -23.25 -10.08 14.65
C TYR A 71 -23.80 -10.78 15.89
N PRO A 72 -24.90 -11.56 15.81
CA PRO A 72 -25.91 -11.57 14.77
C PRO A 72 -26.53 -10.21 14.48
N LYS A 73 -27.03 -10.02 13.27
CA LYS A 73 -27.88 -8.90 12.89
C LYS A 73 -29.07 -8.79 13.84
N GLY A 74 -29.25 -7.64 14.46
CA GLY A 74 -30.31 -7.34 15.43
C GLY A 74 -29.99 -7.73 16.88
N SER A 75 -28.76 -8.16 17.19
CA SER A 75 -28.32 -8.46 18.55
C SER A 75 -27.84 -7.24 19.35
N GLY A 76 -27.41 -6.18 18.65
CA GLY A 76 -26.70 -5.06 19.25
C GLY A 76 -25.29 -5.41 19.78
N ILE A 77 -24.77 -6.59 19.46
CA ILE A 77 -23.44 -7.04 19.90
C ILE A 77 -22.41 -6.70 18.82
N GLU A 78 -21.50 -5.79 19.17
CA GLU A 78 -20.46 -5.27 18.29
C GLU A 78 -19.18 -6.11 18.34
N HIS A 79 -18.62 -6.42 17.17
CA HIS A 79 -17.43 -7.26 17.01
C HIS A 79 -16.21 -6.49 16.48
N LEU A 80 -16.37 -5.20 16.17
CA LEU A 80 -15.29 -4.33 15.72
C LEU A 80 -15.51 -2.92 16.27
N PHE A 81 -14.54 -2.40 17.03
CA PHE A 81 -14.55 -1.01 17.45
C PHE A 81 -14.25 -0.12 16.25
N ASP A 82 -13.01 -0.18 15.76
CA ASP A 82 -12.55 0.49 14.54
C ASP A 82 -11.32 -0.26 14.01
N GLY A 83 -11.06 -0.14 12.71
CA GLY A 83 -9.95 -0.82 12.05
C GLY A 83 -9.59 -0.14 10.74
N GLY A 84 -8.31 -0.05 10.39
CA GLY A 84 -7.88 0.63 9.17
C GLY A 84 -7.45 -0.34 8.08
N LEU A 85 -7.84 -0.08 6.83
CA LEU A 85 -7.22 -0.71 5.67
C LEU A 85 -5.76 -0.25 5.56
N TRP A 86 -4.84 -1.23 5.47
CA TRP A 86 -3.42 -0.98 5.29
C TRP A 86 -3.02 -1.34 3.85
N VAL A 87 -2.37 -0.41 3.16
CA VAL A 87 -1.88 -0.58 1.79
C VAL A 87 -0.38 -0.36 1.78
N GLY A 88 0.38 -1.41 1.46
CA GLY A 88 1.84 -1.39 1.39
C GLY A 88 2.37 -1.49 -0.05
N GLY A 89 3.50 -0.84 -0.32
CA GLY A 89 4.18 -0.86 -1.61
C GLY A 89 5.67 -0.56 -1.52
N ILE A 90 6.38 -0.69 -2.64
CA ILE A 90 7.79 -0.29 -2.76
C ILE A 90 7.86 0.92 -3.70
N LYS A 91 8.43 2.03 -3.23
CA LYS A 91 8.62 3.27 -3.99
C LYS A 91 10.10 3.65 -3.96
N ALA A 92 10.74 3.68 -5.14
CA ALA A 92 12.17 3.99 -5.28
C ALA A 92 13.09 3.10 -4.41
N GLY A 93 12.74 1.83 -4.26
CA GLY A 93 13.46 0.88 -3.40
C GLY A 93 13.07 0.91 -1.93
N GLU A 94 12.32 1.92 -1.49
CA GLU A 94 11.84 2.03 -0.11
C GLU A 94 10.47 1.36 0.07
N LYS A 95 10.29 0.62 1.17
CA LYS A 95 8.98 0.05 1.53
C LYS A 95 8.15 1.12 2.23
N LEU A 96 6.99 1.41 1.69
CA LEU A 96 6.03 2.37 2.24
C LEU A 96 4.73 1.65 2.57
N VAL A 97 4.05 2.13 3.60
CA VAL A 97 2.73 1.67 4.02
C VAL A 97 1.88 2.89 4.27
N SER A 98 0.59 2.80 3.91
CA SER A 98 -0.42 3.76 4.32
C SER A 98 -1.57 3.04 5.03
N THR A 99 -2.05 3.59 6.14
CA THR A 99 -3.16 3.03 6.95
C THR A 99 -4.30 4.02 7.05
N ALA A 100 -5.55 3.53 6.97
CA ALA A 100 -6.76 4.31 7.23
C ALA A 100 -7.08 4.54 8.72
N ALA A 101 -6.46 3.78 9.63
CA ALA A 101 -6.58 3.99 11.07
C ALA A 101 -5.38 4.80 11.55
N VAL A 102 -5.69 5.84 12.32
CA VAL A 102 -4.76 6.83 12.88
C VAL A 102 -4.69 6.57 14.39
N ASP A 103 -3.51 6.25 14.93
CA ASP A 103 -3.34 6.10 16.39
C ASP A 103 -2.87 7.42 17.00
N ALA A 104 -3.75 8.01 17.80
CA ALA A 104 -3.54 9.33 18.37
C ALA A 104 -3.23 9.24 19.86
N SER A 105 -1.96 9.14 20.26
CA SER A 105 -1.57 9.38 21.67
C SER A 105 -1.75 10.85 22.10
N SER A 106 -1.84 11.76 21.12
CA SER A 106 -2.20 13.18 21.26
C SER A 106 -2.53 13.74 19.88
N VAL A 107 -3.81 13.74 19.46
CA VAL A 107 -4.22 14.43 18.22
C VAL A 107 -5.31 15.44 18.52
N VAL A 108 -4.99 16.69 18.20
CA VAL A 108 -5.95 17.78 18.04
C VAL A 108 -6.56 17.69 16.64
N ASN A 109 -7.88 17.40 16.60
CA ASN A 109 -8.81 17.73 15.51
C ASN A 109 -8.83 16.88 14.22
N VAL A 110 -8.30 15.66 14.19
CA VAL A 110 -8.54 14.74 13.05
C VAL A 110 -9.04 13.40 13.58
N LEU A 111 -10.32 13.09 13.35
CA LEU A 111 -10.95 11.85 13.80
C LEU A 111 -10.73 10.67 12.82
N GLN A 112 -10.44 10.94 11.54
CA GLN A 112 -10.22 9.95 10.48
C GLN A 112 -9.24 10.47 9.42
N GLY A 113 -8.37 9.61 8.88
CA GLY A 113 -7.35 10.01 7.91
C GLY A 113 -6.37 8.88 7.56
N PHE A 114 -5.40 9.17 6.69
CA PHE A 114 -4.34 8.20 6.35
C PHE A 114 -3.02 8.58 7.03
N GLU A 115 -2.33 7.60 7.62
CA GLU A 115 -0.92 7.70 8.07
C GLU A 115 0.00 6.92 7.14
#